data_AF-A0A7X3T782-F1
#
_entry.id   AF-A0A7X3T782-F1
#
_cell.length_a   1.000
_cell.length_b   1.000
_cell.length_c   1.000
_cell.angle_alpha   90.00
_cell.angle_beta   90.00
_cell.angle_gamma   90.00
#
_symmetry.space_group_name_H-M   'P 1'
#
loop_
_entity.id
_entity.type
_entity.pdbx_description
1 polymer ?
#
loop_
_entity_poly.entity_id
_entity_poly.type
_entity_poly.pdbx_seq_one_letter_code
_entity_poly.pdbx_strand_id
1 'polypeptide(L)'
;MKKFLIFASICMLLGLCVVYGDTSAQEVWMPDPNLRQSVRVTLELPDDASLTQLVMNQLTGLDAADSQITDLTGLEHAKNLTWLGLGGNEIRNLR
;
A
#
# COMPACT_ATOMS: atom_id res chain seq x y z
N MET A 1 -14.88 -9.04 32.42
CA MET A 1 -15.14 -7.70 31.86
C MET A 1 -14.95 -7.78 30.35
N LYS A 2 -15.80 -8.48 29.58
CA LYS A 2 -17.18 -8.13 29.16
C LYS A 2 -17.29 -6.79 28.43
N LYS A 3 -16.65 -6.64 27.27
CA LYS A 3 -17.04 -5.74 26.17
C LYS A 3 -16.63 -6.34 24.82
N PHE A 4 -17.12 -7.55 24.51
CA PHE A 4 -16.82 -8.29 23.27
C PHE A 4 -18.11 -8.59 22.47
N LEU A 5 -19.13 -7.73 22.58
CA LEU A 5 -20.52 -8.14 22.28
C LEU A 5 -21.35 -7.13 21.48
N ILE A 6 -20.76 -6.24 20.68
CA ILE A 6 -21.57 -5.31 19.85
C ILE A 6 -21.26 -5.33 18.35
N PHE A 7 -20.16 -5.92 17.86
CA PHE A 7 -19.83 -5.84 16.42
C PHE A 7 -20.25 -7.04 15.56
N ALA A 8 -20.89 -8.05 16.14
CA ALA A 8 -21.37 -9.21 15.40
C ALA A 8 -22.90 -9.28 15.47
N SER A 9 -23.59 -8.49 14.65
CA SER A 9 -24.86 -8.85 13.99
C SER A 9 -25.62 -7.61 13.52
N ILE A 10 -26.05 -7.66 12.26
CA ILE A 10 -27.18 -6.91 11.69
C ILE A 10 -26.90 -5.42 11.41
N CYS A 11 -26.44 -5.14 10.19
CA CYS A 11 -27.02 -4.08 9.36
C CYS A 11 -26.64 -4.32 7.89
N MET A 12 -27.10 -5.47 7.38
CA MET A 12 -27.56 -5.59 6.00
C MET A 12 -28.75 -4.63 5.88
N LEU A 13 -28.72 -3.70 4.92
CA LEU A 13 -29.72 -2.64 4.65
C LEU A 13 -29.48 -1.28 5.36
N LEU A 14 -28.45 -0.57 4.90
CA LEU A 14 -28.41 0.86 4.51
C LEU A 14 -26.91 1.16 4.29
N GLY A 15 -26.40 0.57 3.21
CA GLY A 15 -24.99 0.20 3.02
C GLY A 15 -24.08 1.37 2.66
N LEU A 16 -23.70 2.16 3.65
CA LEU A 16 -22.47 2.96 3.65
C LEU A 16 -21.85 2.95 5.08
N CYS A 17 -21.71 1.76 5.67
CA CYS A 17 -20.68 1.56 6.68
C CYS A 17 -19.36 1.40 5.95
N VAL A 18 -18.76 2.52 5.53
CA VAL A 18 -17.33 2.52 5.25
C VAL A 18 -16.67 2.43 6.62
N VAL A 19 -16.23 1.23 6.97
CA VAL A 19 -15.24 1.04 8.01
C VAL A 19 -14.00 1.78 7.49
N TYR A 20 -13.76 2.99 8.00
CA TYR A 20 -12.52 3.71 7.72
C TYR A 20 -11.42 2.92 8.42
N GLY A 21 -10.82 1.99 7.68
CA GLY A 21 -9.59 1.32 8.06
C GLY A 21 -8.51 2.37 8.31
N ASP A 22 -7.68 2.11 9.30
CA ASP A 22 -6.59 2.96 9.77
C ASP A 22 -6.05 3.89 8.68
N THR A 23 -6.10 5.20 8.95
CA THR A 23 -5.15 6.17 8.36
C THR A 23 -3.76 5.77 8.89
N SER A 24 -3.26 4.68 8.32
CA SER A 24 -2.15 3.90 8.83
C SER A 24 -0.87 4.67 8.57
N ALA A 25 0.14 4.50 9.43
CA ALA A 25 1.47 5.06 9.24
C ALA A 25 2.02 4.82 7.81
N GLN A 26 1.55 3.78 7.11
CA GLN A 26 1.86 3.51 5.71
C GLN A 26 1.51 4.66 4.76
N GLU A 27 0.41 5.38 4.98
CA GLU A 27 0.00 6.53 4.15
C GLU A 27 0.92 7.75 4.32
N VAL A 28 1.65 7.82 5.44
CA VAL A 28 2.54 8.95 5.73
C VAL A 28 3.87 8.81 5.00
N TRP A 29 4.47 7.61 4.99
CA TRP A 29 5.79 7.40 4.40
C TRP A 29 5.76 6.84 2.97
N MET A 30 4.62 6.29 2.53
CA MET A 30 4.38 5.91 1.13
C MET A 30 2.99 6.41 0.71
N PRO A 31 2.87 7.70 0.38
CA PRO A 31 1.57 8.36 0.18
C PRO A 31 0.83 7.85 -1.06
N ASP A 32 1.54 7.47 -2.13
CA ASP A 32 0.92 7.01 -3.36
C ASP A 32 0.28 5.61 -3.18
N PRO A 33 -1.05 5.49 -3.29
CA PRO A 33 -1.73 4.21 -3.09
C PRO A 33 -1.42 3.20 -4.20
N ASN A 34 -1.14 3.65 -5.42
CA ASN A 34 -0.82 2.77 -6.54
C ASN A 34 0.59 2.21 -6.38
N LEU A 35 1.55 3.04 -5.95
CA LEU A 35 2.88 2.57 -5.59
C LEU A 35 2.81 1.53 -4.46
N ARG A 36 2.05 1.83 -3.39
CA ARG A 36 1.82 0.88 -2.28
C ARG A 36 1.28 -0.44 -2.78
N GLN A 37 0.29 -0.40 -3.68
CA GLN A 37 -0.34 -1.60 -4.19
C GLN A 37 0.63 -2.41 -5.07
N SER A 38 1.35 -1.77 -5.99
CA SER A 38 2.33 -2.46 -6.85
C SER A 38 3.44 -3.12 -6.03
N VAL A 39 3.90 -2.46 -4.96
CA VAL A 39 4.87 -3.03 -4.01
C VAL A 39 4.27 -4.21 -3.26
N ARG A 40 3.03 -4.11 -2.73
CA ARG A 40 2.36 -5.21 -2.04
C ARG A 40 2.21 -6.44 -2.92
N VAL A 41 1.73 -6.25 -4.14
CA VAL A 41 1.55 -7.33 -5.12
C VAL A 41 2.89 -8.00 -5.44
N THR A 42 3.93 -7.20 -5.67
CA THR A 42 5.27 -7.71 -6.00
C THR A 42 5.89 -8.51 -4.85
N LEU A 43 5.62 -8.11 -3.60
CA LEU A 43 6.08 -8.81 -2.40
C LEU A 43 5.11 -9.90 -1.92
N GLU A 44 4.04 -10.16 -2.67
CA GLU A 44 2.98 -11.12 -2.34
C GLU A 44 2.41 -10.91 -0.92
N LEU A 45 2.30 -9.64 -0.50
CA LEU A 45 1.82 -9.29 0.83
C LEU A 45 0.29 -9.33 0.90
N PRO A 46 -0.29 -10.04 1.89
CA PRO A 46 -1.71 -9.95 2.19
C PRO A 46 -2.18 -8.53 2.51
N ASP A 47 -3.46 -8.24 2.28
CA ASP A 47 -4.05 -6.90 2.51
C ASP A 47 -3.93 -6.43 3.97
N ASP A 48 -4.01 -7.36 4.93
CA ASP A 48 -3.88 -7.11 6.37
C ASP A 48 -2.43 -7.10 6.86
N ALA A 49 -1.48 -7.53 6.02
CA ALA A 49 -0.06 -7.48 6.37
C ALA A 49 0.45 -6.03 6.36
N SER A 50 1.29 -5.68 7.34
CA SER A 50 1.90 -4.35 7.41
C SER A 50 3.06 -4.23 6.42
N LEU A 51 2.96 -3.32 5.45
CA LEU A 51 4.13 -2.90 4.66
C LEU A 51 4.99 -1.98 5.54
N THR A 52 6.20 -2.43 5.86
CA THR A 52 7.16 -1.66 6.66
C THR A 52 8.40 -1.35 5.84
N GLN A 53 9.15 -0.33 6.25
CA GLN A 53 10.43 0.01 5.62
C GLN A 53 11.44 -1.15 5.67
N LEU A 54 11.34 -2.04 6.67
CA LEU A 54 12.18 -3.24 6.74
C LEU A 54 11.83 -4.24 5.63
N VAL A 55 10.54 -4.45 5.38
CA VAL A 55 10.03 -5.35 4.33
C VAL A 55 10.43 -4.85 2.94
N MET A 56 10.57 -3.54 2.73
CA MET A 56 11.05 -2.97 1.47
C MET A 56 12.42 -3.49 1.03
N ASN A 57 13.27 -3.96 1.94
CA ASN A 57 14.56 -4.57 1.58
C ASN A 57 14.42 -5.88 0.79
N GLN A 58 13.25 -6.50 0.78
CA GLN A 58 12.98 -7.72 -0.01
C GLN A 58 12.67 -7.40 -1.48
N LEU A 59 12.34 -6.14 -1.80
CA LEU A 59 12.00 -5.72 -3.15
C LEU A 59 13.29 -5.64 -4.00
N THR A 60 13.45 -6.58 -4.94
CA THR A 60 14.64 -6.67 -5.81
C THR A 60 14.36 -6.23 -7.25
N GLY A 61 13.10 -6.28 -7.67
CA GLY A 61 12.60 -5.72 -8.92
C GLY A 61 11.17 -5.23 -8.72
N LEU A 62 10.77 -4.18 -9.42
CA LEU A 62 9.39 -3.67 -9.43
C LEU A 62 8.97 -3.38 -10.85
N ASP A 63 7.94 -4.08 -11.34
CA ASP A 63 7.22 -3.72 -12.56
C ASP A 63 5.93 -3.01 -12.15
N ALA A 64 5.85 -1.72 -12.45
CA ALA A 64 4.68 -0.91 -12.20
C ALA A 64 4.37 -0.04 -13.43
N ALA A 65 4.52 -0.59 -14.63
CA ALA A 65 4.08 0.07 -15.85
C ALA A 65 2.56 0.36 -15.82
N ASP A 66 2.14 1.48 -16.42
CA ASP A 66 0.75 1.91 -16.58
C ASP A 66 -0.09 1.87 -15.28
N SER A 67 0.56 2.07 -14.13
CA SER A 67 -0.04 1.92 -12.79
C SER A 67 -0.59 3.23 -12.21
N GLN A 68 -0.65 4.31 -13.01
CA GLN A 68 -1.11 5.63 -12.58
C GLN A 68 -0.37 6.16 -11.32
N ILE A 69 0.91 5.83 -11.20
CA ILE A 69 1.78 6.32 -10.11
C ILE A 69 2.14 7.77 -10.38
N THR A 70 2.08 8.59 -9.33
CA THR A 70 2.37 10.04 -9.39
C THR A 70 3.47 10.45 -8.42
N ASP A 71 3.65 9.71 -7.33
CA ASP A 71 4.66 9.98 -6.30
C ASP A 71 5.43 8.68 -5.96
N LEU A 72 6.77 8.79 -5.98
CA LEU A 72 7.70 7.68 -5.71
C LEU A 72 8.17 7.63 -4.25
N THR A 73 7.69 8.56 -3.41
CA THR A 73 8.03 8.62 -1.98
C THR A 73 7.77 7.28 -1.30
N GLY A 74 8.77 6.79 -0.58
CA GLY A 74 8.79 5.48 0.09
C GLY A 74 9.63 4.43 -0.66
N LEU A 75 9.86 4.59 -1.97
CA LEU A 75 10.67 3.65 -2.74
C LEU A 75 12.17 3.71 -2.38
N GLU A 76 12.64 4.80 -1.77
CA GLU A 76 14.01 4.96 -1.26
C GLU A 76 14.37 3.93 -0.17
N HIS A 77 13.38 3.26 0.43
CA HIS A 77 13.59 2.18 1.38
C HIS A 77 13.89 0.82 0.72
N ALA A 78 13.66 0.67 -0.59
CA ALA A 78 13.98 -0.56 -1.32
C ALA A 78 15.48 -0.67 -1.64
N LYS A 79 16.32 -0.91 -0.63
CA LYS A 79 17.79 -0.87 -0.77
C LYS A 79 18.40 -1.93 -1.69
N ASN A 80 17.66 -3.01 -1.96
CA ASN A 80 18.09 -4.11 -2.83
C ASN A 80 17.44 -4.07 -4.22
N LEU A 81 16.74 -2.99 -4.57
CA LEU A 81 16.09 -2.84 -5.87
C LEU A 81 17.14 -2.73 -6.98
N THR A 82 17.09 -3.66 -7.94
CA THR A 82 18.03 -3.73 -9.08
C THR A 82 17.36 -3.49 -10.42
N TRP A 83 16.04 -3.58 -10.49
CA TRP A 83 15.26 -3.37 -11.70
C TRP A 83 13.97 -2.60 -11.38
N LEU A 84 13.64 -1.61 -12.21
CA LEU A 84 12.50 -0.73 -12.00
C LEU A 84 11.84 -0.37 -13.34
N GLY A 85 10.63 -0.86 -13.55
CA GLY A 85 9.76 -0.53 -14.69
C GLY A 85 8.66 0.45 -14.27
N LEU A 86 8.67 1.66 -14.82
CA LEU A 86 7.71 2.73 -14.50
C LEU A 86 7.09 3.39 -15.75
N GLY A 87 7.19 2.74 -16.92
CA GLY A 87 6.64 3.28 -18.17
C GLY A 87 5.13 3.56 -18.05
N GLY A 88 4.65 4.63 -18.69
CA GLY A 88 3.20 4.93 -18.72
C GLY A 88 2.61 5.51 -17.44
N ASN A 89 3.43 5.93 -16.48
CA ASN A 89 2.97 6.63 -15.27
C ASN A 89 3.03 8.17 -15.41
N GLU A 90 2.39 8.87 -14.48
CA GLU A 90 2.31 10.35 -14.44
C GLU A 90 3.34 10.96 -13.48
N ILE A 91 4.53 10.35 -13.42
CA ILE A 91 5.61 10.75 -12.54
C ILE A 91 6.23 12.05 -13.05
N ARG A 92 6.06 13.12 -12.29
CA ARG A 92 6.60 14.46 -12.63
C ARG A 92 7.97 14.73 -12.03
N ASN A 93 8.43 13.87 -11.12
CA ASN A 93 9.68 14.06 -10.39
C ASN A 93 10.33 12.72 -10.05
N LEU A 94 11.66 12.64 -10.18
CA LEU A 94 12.48 11.45 -9.93
C LEU A 94 13.49 11.67 -8.80
N ARG A 95 13.17 12.52 -7.83
CA ARG A 95 14.07 12.90 -6.74
C ARG A 95 14.49 11.73 -5.86
#